data_AF-A0AAU9IIG9-F1
#
_entry.id   AF-A0AAU9IIG9-F1
#
_cell.length_a   1.000
_cell.length_b   1.000
_cell.length_c   1.000
_cell.angle_alpha   90.00
_cell.angle_beta   90.00
_cell.angle_gamma   90.00
#
_symmetry.space_group_name_H-M   'P 1'
#
loop_
_entity.id
_entity.type
_entity.pdbx_description
1 polymer ?
#
loop_
_entity_poly.entity_id
_entity_poly.type
_entity_poly.pdbx_seq_one_letter_code
_entity_poly.pdbx_strand_id
1 'polypeptide(L)'
;MNASTLLLPQDSRESSPRSSSPGSSSLDLYSFPSSSNSPSALKRKPTGRKINSDTEILSHFYTFRGSSIGQPKKEYLRCKLIRGHKRANRQIEKNLIPIKSFNSYNCNNPQSINLWNKLSEIYHKYLFILKDLSKTENTIKNKNKLKAPKLAKSFNANFCMEYFYKSEVRESFYYYVEYLFSDFEPEALCKKFNFNCCKGKKHKEMCYEKWERVKQYINSDMISELKLDPWFPNSEKNTEEPRFEEIEKKSPELYLDFSQPSWIRKIYVQQIEFVNPNEIFSMNIIKNMKI
;
A
#
# COMPACT_ATOMS: atom_id res chain seq x y z
N MET A 1 3.13 -16.58 53.55
CA MET A 1 4.00 -17.73 53.21
C MET A 1 3.43 -18.31 51.92
N ASN A 2 4.02 -18.25 50.73
CA ASN A 2 5.41 -18.03 50.32
C ASN A 2 5.44 -17.26 48.98
N ALA A 3 6.30 -16.24 48.91
CA ALA A 3 6.67 -15.56 47.69
C ALA A 3 7.74 -16.40 46.97
N SER A 4 7.52 -16.73 45.69
CA SER A 4 8.56 -17.31 44.83
C SER A 4 9.15 -16.24 43.93
N THR A 5 10.30 -15.74 44.36
CA THR A 5 11.18 -14.83 43.64
C THR A 5 11.94 -15.63 42.57
N LEU A 6 11.68 -15.36 41.29
CA LEU A 6 12.48 -15.88 40.19
C LEU A 6 13.63 -14.91 39.90
N LEU A 7 14.85 -15.38 40.17
CA LEU A 7 16.12 -14.73 39.85
C LEU A 7 16.40 -14.81 38.34
N LEU A 8 16.64 -13.66 37.71
CA LEU A 8 17.20 -13.57 36.36
C LEU A 8 18.75 -13.54 36.44
N PRO A 9 19.47 -14.20 35.52
CA PRO A 9 20.92 -14.09 35.45
C PRO A 9 21.34 -12.74 34.86
N GLN A 10 22.28 -12.07 35.54
CA GLN A 10 23.00 -10.91 35.03
C GLN A 10 24.17 -11.39 34.15
N ASP A 11 24.11 -11.12 32.85
CA ASP A 11 25.26 -11.22 31.96
C ASP A 11 25.96 -9.86 31.85
N SER A 12 27.06 -9.72 32.61
CA SER A 12 28.04 -8.67 32.48
C SER A 12 29.01 -9.01 31.34
N ARG A 13 28.93 -8.27 30.23
CA ARG A 13 30.03 -8.19 29.26
C ARG A 13 30.47 -6.75 29.08
N GLU A 14 31.51 -6.43 29.82
CA GLU A 14 32.45 -5.36 29.53
C GLU A 14 33.18 -5.65 28.21
N SER A 15 33.30 -4.66 27.33
CA SER A 15 34.45 -4.54 26.43
C SER A 15 34.56 -3.11 25.90
N SER A 16 35.44 -2.38 26.57
CA SER A 16 36.33 -1.28 26.19
C SER A 16 36.08 -0.40 24.95
N PRO A 17 36.27 0.93 25.09
CA PRO A 17 36.29 1.89 23.98
C PRO A 17 37.63 1.87 23.25
N ARG A 18 37.58 1.90 21.91
CA ARG A 18 38.76 2.10 21.05
C ARG A 18 38.97 3.60 20.81
N SER A 19 40.18 4.03 21.14
CA SER A 19 40.72 5.38 21.07
C SER A 19 40.97 5.87 19.64
N SER A 20 40.70 7.17 19.49
CA SER A 20 41.36 8.23 18.72
C SER A 20 42.55 7.89 17.80
N SER A 21 42.49 8.47 16.59
CA SER A 21 43.64 9.12 15.95
C SER A 21 43.17 10.19 14.94
N PRO A 22 43.61 11.45 15.06
CA PRO A 22 43.37 12.51 14.09
C PRO A 22 44.55 12.60 13.09
N GLY A 23 44.27 12.36 11.81
CA GLY A 23 45.21 12.55 10.71
C GLY A 23 45.06 13.95 10.12
N SER A 24 46.03 14.81 10.41
CA SER A 24 46.24 16.15 9.88
C SER A 24 46.90 16.10 8.49
N SER A 25 46.93 17.28 7.83
CA SER A 25 47.69 17.66 6.62
C SER A 25 47.05 17.26 5.28
N SER A 26 47.11 18.04 4.21
CA SER A 26 47.87 19.25 3.92
C SER A 26 47.09 20.09 2.90
N LEU A 27 47.26 21.40 3.01
CA LEU A 27 46.86 22.39 2.02
C LEU A 27 47.75 22.21 0.79
N ASP A 28 47.14 22.10 -0.40
CA ASP A 28 47.80 22.44 -1.65
C ASP A 28 46.95 23.45 -2.42
N LEU A 29 47.42 24.69 -2.32
CA LEU A 29 46.97 25.87 -3.02
C LEU A 29 47.62 25.87 -4.41
N TYR A 30 46.93 25.36 -5.43
CA TYR A 30 47.33 25.56 -6.83
C TYR A 30 46.46 26.63 -7.48
N SER A 31 47.01 27.84 -7.51
CA SER A 31 46.52 28.96 -8.33
C SER A 31 46.82 28.69 -9.79
N PHE A 32 45.79 28.43 -10.60
CA PHE A 32 45.91 28.39 -12.05
C PHE A 32 45.67 29.79 -12.65
N PRO A 33 46.55 30.26 -13.56
CA PRO A 33 46.36 31.53 -14.24
C PRO A 33 45.24 31.45 -15.28
N SER A 34 44.31 32.39 -15.16
CA SER A 34 43.27 32.72 -16.13
C SER A 34 43.88 33.30 -17.41
N SER A 35 43.67 32.67 -18.56
CA SER A 35 43.50 33.36 -19.85
C SER A 35 43.17 32.36 -20.97
N SER A 36 41.97 32.44 -21.52
CA SER A 36 41.76 32.25 -22.97
C SER A 36 40.37 32.70 -23.37
N ASN A 37 40.34 33.75 -24.18
CA ASN A 37 39.17 34.23 -24.92
C ASN A 37 38.57 33.09 -25.75
N SER A 38 37.37 32.64 -25.39
CA SER A 38 36.59 31.73 -26.22
C SER A 38 35.58 32.49 -27.08
N PRO A 39 35.47 32.15 -28.37
CA PRO A 39 34.57 32.81 -29.31
C PRO A 39 33.12 32.61 -28.90
N SER A 40 32.33 33.66 -29.09
CA SER A 40 30.90 33.77 -28.82
C SER A 40 30.10 32.56 -29.33
N ALA A 41 29.89 31.58 -28.43
CA ALA A 41 29.08 30.43 -28.66
C ALA A 41 27.62 30.87 -28.85
N LEU A 42 27.10 30.73 -30.07
CA LEU A 42 25.69 30.87 -30.38
C LEU A 42 24.88 30.01 -29.40
N LYS A 43 24.08 30.65 -28.55
CA LYS A 43 23.20 30.02 -27.56
C LYS A 43 22.22 29.10 -28.30
N ARG A 44 22.57 27.82 -28.44
CA ARG A 44 21.64 26.78 -28.87
C ARG A 44 20.49 26.77 -27.86
N LYS A 45 19.28 27.07 -28.32
CA LYS A 45 18.08 26.95 -27.49
C LYS A 45 18.06 25.51 -26.96
N PRO A 46 18.03 25.30 -25.63
CA PRO A 46 18.03 23.95 -25.09
C PRO A 46 16.79 23.24 -25.60
N THR A 47 16.99 22.25 -26.46
CA THR A 47 15.98 21.30 -26.93
C THR A 47 15.65 20.35 -25.76
N GLY A 48 15.14 20.91 -24.67
CA GLY A 48 14.77 20.17 -23.48
C GLY A 48 13.43 19.49 -23.70
N ARG A 49 13.37 18.17 -23.48
CA ARG A 49 12.11 17.45 -23.30
C ARG A 49 11.35 18.13 -22.14
N LYS A 50 10.08 18.52 -22.37
CA LYS A 50 9.23 19.13 -21.33
C LYS A 50 9.32 18.26 -20.07
N ILE A 51 9.70 18.88 -18.95
CA ILE A 51 9.75 18.20 -17.65
C ILE A 51 8.33 17.76 -17.34
N ASN A 52 8.13 16.45 -17.15
CA ASN A 52 6.83 15.92 -16.78
C ASN A 52 6.50 16.42 -15.37
N SER A 53 5.35 17.07 -15.18
CA SER A 53 4.88 17.72 -13.94
C SER A 53 5.06 16.85 -12.70
N ASP A 54 4.94 15.55 -12.84
CA ASP A 54 4.96 14.64 -11.70
C ASP A 54 6.39 14.22 -11.31
N THR A 55 7.38 14.54 -12.15
CA THR A 55 8.80 14.56 -11.71
C THR A 55 9.03 15.69 -10.72
N GLU A 56 8.23 16.75 -10.81
CA GLU A 56 8.33 17.93 -9.95
C GLU A 56 8.00 17.60 -8.50
N ILE A 57 6.91 16.84 -8.26
CA ILE A 57 6.50 16.47 -6.89
C ILE A 57 7.63 15.73 -6.17
N LEU A 58 8.22 14.71 -6.80
CA LEU A 58 9.32 13.94 -6.21
C LEU A 58 10.64 14.73 -6.19
N SER A 59 10.80 15.75 -7.03
CA SER A 59 12.00 16.60 -7.03
C SER A 59 12.19 17.38 -5.73
N HIS A 60 11.10 17.62 -4.99
CA HIS A 60 11.11 18.27 -3.69
C HIS A 60 11.57 17.37 -2.52
N PHE A 61 11.81 16.09 -2.81
CA PHE A 61 12.28 15.08 -1.88
C PHE A 61 13.67 14.60 -2.27
N TYR A 62 14.35 13.98 -1.31
CA TYR A 62 15.62 13.33 -1.57
C TYR A 62 15.77 12.04 -0.78
N THR A 63 16.67 11.19 -1.26
CA THR A 63 17.04 9.90 -0.69
C THR A 63 18.53 9.87 -0.47
N PHE A 64 18.95 9.19 0.60
CA PHE A 64 20.36 8.89 0.84
C PHE A 64 20.66 7.49 0.33
N ARG A 65 21.65 7.37 -0.57
CA ARG A 65 22.18 6.09 -1.05
C ARG A 65 23.69 6.11 -0.86
N GLY A 66 24.14 5.58 0.28
CA GLY A 66 25.52 5.78 0.73
C GLY A 66 25.82 7.26 0.89
N SER A 67 26.91 7.73 0.27
CA SER A 67 27.32 9.14 0.29
C SER A 67 26.59 10.04 -0.70
N SER A 68 25.73 9.48 -1.57
CA SER A 68 25.04 10.24 -2.61
C SER A 68 23.64 10.68 -2.17
N ILE A 69 23.32 11.95 -2.44
CA ILE A 69 21.97 12.52 -2.32
C ILE A 69 21.34 12.49 -3.71
N GLY A 70 20.19 11.83 -3.83
CA GLY A 70 19.46 11.74 -5.10
C GLY A 70 17.96 11.84 -4.91
N GLN A 71 17.24 12.14 -6.00
CA GLN A 71 15.78 12.22 -5.98
C GLN A 71 15.15 10.83 -5.99
N PRO A 72 14.01 10.63 -5.30
CA PRO A 72 13.23 9.41 -5.43
C PRO A 72 12.81 9.16 -6.88
N LYS A 73 12.93 7.91 -7.34
CA LYS A 73 12.45 7.52 -8.67
C LYS A 73 10.95 7.19 -8.61
N LYS A 74 10.18 7.64 -9.61
CA LYS A 74 8.75 7.31 -9.74
C LYS A 74 8.49 5.79 -9.70
N GLU A 75 9.27 5.02 -10.46
CA GLU A 75 9.15 3.56 -10.50
C GLU A 75 9.37 2.90 -9.13
N TYR A 76 10.26 3.48 -8.31
CA TYR A 76 10.48 2.98 -6.95
C TYR A 76 9.25 3.22 -6.06
N LEU A 77 8.63 4.40 -6.15
CA LEU A 77 7.39 4.70 -5.44
C LEU A 77 6.26 3.74 -5.86
N ARG A 78 6.01 3.58 -7.17
CA ARG A 78 5.01 2.66 -7.73
C ARG A 78 5.21 1.23 -7.23
N CYS A 79 6.43 0.72 -7.37
CA CYS A 79 6.83 -0.60 -6.91
C CYS A 79 6.55 -0.79 -5.41
N LYS A 80 6.96 0.19 -4.59
CA LYS A 80 6.80 0.13 -3.14
C LYS A 80 5.33 0.10 -2.72
N LEU A 81 4.50 0.96 -3.33
CA LEU A 81 3.06 1.03 -3.09
C LEU A 81 2.34 -0.25 -3.52
N ILE A 82 2.56 -0.72 -4.74
CA ILE A 82 1.91 -1.93 -5.26
C ILE A 82 2.28 -3.16 -4.42
N ARG A 83 3.57 -3.30 -4.07
CA ARG A 83 4.02 -4.40 -3.21
C ARG A 83 3.42 -4.30 -1.81
N GLY A 84 3.33 -3.09 -1.27
CA GLY A 84 2.71 -2.81 0.01
C GLY A 84 1.22 -3.15 0.02
N HIS A 85 0.47 -2.76 -1.01
CA HIS A 85 -0.95 -3.06 -1.17
C HIS A 85 -1.19 -4.58 -1.27
N LYS A 86 -0.47 -5.27 -2.17
CA LYS A 86 -0.53 -6.75 -2.24
C LYS A 86 -0.19 -7.41 -0.90
N ARG A 87 0.74 -6.83 -0.12
CA ARG A 87 1.09 -7.33 1.21
C ARG A 87 -0.04 -7.11 2.23
N ALA A 88 -0.70 -5.95 2.21
CA ALA A 88 -1.84 -5.65 3.07
C ALA A 88 -2.98 -6.66 2.82
N ASN A 89 -3.31 -6.91 1.55
CA ASN A 89 -4.33 -7.89 1.17
C ASN A 89 -4.04 -9.30 1.71
N ARG A 90 -2.78 -9.77 1.60
CA ARG A 90 -2.37 -11.06 2.20
C ARG A 90 -2.38 -11.07 3.73
N GLN A 91 -2.23 -9.90 4.37
CA GLN A 91 -2.31 -9.78 5.83
C GLN A 91 -3.78 -9.84 6.27
N ILE A 92 -4.67 -9.13 5.57
CA ILE A 92 -6.12 -9.19 5.76
C ILE A 92 -6.63 -10.62 5.56
N GLU A 93 -6.24 -11.30 4.47
CA GLU A 93 -6.62 -12.70 4.21
C GLU A 93 -6.30 -13.65 5.37
N LYS A 94 -5.23 -13.36 6.10
CA LYS A 94 -4.74 -14.17 7.22
C LYS A 94 -5.19 -13.64 8.58
N ASN A 95 -6.01 -12.59 8.62
CA ASN A 95 -6.40 -11.87 9.83
C ASN A 95 -5.18 -11.41 10.66
N LEU A 96 -4.11 -10.98 9.99
CA LEU A 96 -2.87 -10.51 10.62
C LEU A 96 -2.80 -8.99 10.68
N ILE A 97 -2.53 -8.46 11.86
CA ILE A 97 -2.26 -7.04 12.05
C ILE A 97 -0.77 -6.77 11.80
N PRO A 98 -0.41 -5.84 10.89
CA PRO A 98 0.98 -5.55 10.58
C PRO A 98 1.70 -4.79 11.71
N ILE A 99 2.60 -5.46 12.44
CA ILE A 99 3.37 -4.83 13.53
C ILE A 99 4.60 -4.08 13.00
N LYS A 100 5.40 -4.73 12.15
CA LYS A 100 6.68 -4.20 11.64
C LYS A 100 6.71 -4.31 10.12
N SER A 101 6.34 -3.24 9.41
CA SER A 101 6.48 -3.16 7.94
C SER A 101 6.16 -1.76 7.42
N PHE A 102 6.26 -1.57 6.11
CA PHE A 102 5.69 -0.40 5.41
C PHE A 102 4.20 -0.18 5.74
N ASN A 103 3.47 -1.26 6.03
CA ASN A 103 2.07 -1.24 6.43
C ASN A 103 1.92 -1.21 7.96
N SER A 104 2.88 -0.72 8.75
CA SER A 104 2.79 -0.77 10.21
C SER A 104 1.49 -0.16 10.73
N TYR A 105 0.76 -0.92 11.54
CA TYR A 105 -0.50 -0.56 12.16
C TYR A 105 -0.26 0.25 13.43
N ASN A 106 -0.93 1.38 13.56
CA ASN A 106 -0.92 2.19 14.77
C ASN A 106 -2.23 1.99 15.52
N CYS A 107 -2.22 1.15 16.56
CA CYS A 107 -3.41 0.86 17.37
C CYS A 107 -3.87 2.02 18.24
N ASN A 108 -3.07 3.08 18.37
CA ASN A 108 -3.43 4.27 19.13
C ASN A 108 -4.10 5.34 18.24
N ASN A 109 -4.12 5.14 16.92
CA ASN A 109 -4.71 6.07 15.97
C ASN A 109 -6.07 5.52 15.47
N PRO A 110 -7.22 6.01 15.97
CA PRO A 110 -8.53 5.50 15.60
C PRO A 110 -8.84 5.63 14.09
N GLN A 111 -8.28 6.65 13.43
CA GLN A 111 -8.42 6.79 11.98
C GLN A 111 -7.70 5.66 11.23
N SER A 112 -6.52 5.25 11.70
CA SER A 112 -5.77 4.11 11.15
C SER A 112 -6.56 2.80 11.30
N ILE A 113 -7.19 2.60 12.46
CA ILE A 113 -8.06 1.45 12.74
C ILE A 113 -9.23 1.44 11.76
N ASN A 114 -9.96 2.55 11.64
CA ASN A 114 -11.12 2.66 10.77
C ASN A 114 -10.76 2.40 9.31
N LEU A 115 -9.65 2.97 8.83
CA LEU A 115 -9.18 2.77 7.45
C LEU A 115 -8.72 1.33 7.19
N TRP A 116 -8.09 0.67 8.17
CA TRP A 116 -7.73 -0.74 8.06
C TRP A 116 -8.96 -1.64 8.00
N ASN A 117 -9.96 -1.38 8.85
CA ASN A 117 -11.24 -2.08 8.82
C ASN A 117 -11.94 -1.86 7.48
N LYS A 118 -11.96 -0.63 6.97
CA LYS A 118 -12.55 -0.32 5.67
C LYS A 118 -11.84 -1.04 4.52
N LEU A 119 -10.50 -1.06 4.55
CA LEU A 119 -9.71 -1.82 3.58
C LEU A 119 -10.02 -3.33 3.67
N SER A 120 -10.22 -3.86 4.88
CA SER A 120 -10.61 -5.25 5.11
C SER A 120 -12.00 -5.55 4.55
N GLU A 121 -13.00 -4.69 4.78
CA GLU A 121 -14.34 -4.82 4.19
C GLU A 121 -14.26 -4.92 2.66
N ILE A 122 -13.51 -4.02 2.03
CA ILE A 122 -13.35 -3.97 0.57
C ILE A 122 -12.62 -5.21 0.06
N TYR A 123 -11.62 -5.69 0.79
CA TYR A 123 -10.95 -6.94 0.45
C TYR A 123 -11.93 -8.11 0.40
N HIS A 124 -12.81 -8.22 1.39
CA HIS A 124 -13.82 -9.29 1.44
C HIS A 124 -14.94 -9.08 0.41
N LYS A 125 -15.35 -7.83 0.15
CA LYS A 125 -16.31 -7.47 -0.91
C LYS A 125 -15.84 -7.96 -2.28
N TYR A 126 -14.54 -7.85 -2.58
CA TYR A 126 -13.95 -8.24 -3.87
C TYR A 126 -12.94 -9.38 -3.75
N LEU A 127 -13.23 -10.35 -2.89
CA LEU A 127 -12.30 -11.42 -2.49
C LEU A 127 -11.62 -12.10 -3.68
N PHE A 128 -12.39 -12.54 -4.68
CA PHE A 128 -11.83 -13.28 -5.82
C PHE A 128 -10.82 -12.45 -6.63
N ILE A 129 -11.11 -11.17 -6.84
CA ILE A 129 -10.25 -10.26 -7.61
C ILE A 129 -8.98 -9.95 -6.83
N LEU A 130 -9.12 -9.53 -5.57
CA LEU A 130 -7.99 -9.04 -4.77
C LEU A 130 -7.10 -10.19 -4.27
N LYS A 131 -7.66 -11.37 -4.02
CA LYS A 131 -6.89 -12.58 -3.70
C LYS A 131 -6.00 -12.99 -4.87
N ASP A 132 -6.56 -13.03 -6.08
CA ASP A 132 -5.79 -13.39 -7.28
C ASP A 132 -4.69 -12.36 -7.57
N LEU A 133 -5.03 -11.07 -7.53
CA LEU A 133 -4.08 -9.96 -7.70
C LEU A 133 -2.91 -10.02 -6.70
N SER A 134 -3.16 -10.49 -5.48
CA SER A 134 -2.19 -10.50 -4.38
C SER A 134 -1.24 -11.69 -4.41
N LYS A 135 -1.49 -12.67 -5.29
CA LYS A 135 -0.54 -13.76 -5.56
C LYS A 135 0.79 -13.17 -6.05
N THR A 136 1.87 -13.73 -5.52
CA THR A 136 3.22 -13.44 -5.99
C THR A 136 3.62 -14.64 -6.83
N GLU A 137 3.77 -14.46 -8.14
CA GLU A 137 4.34 -15.51 -8.99
C GLU A 137 5.76 -15.79 -8.49
N ASN A 138 5.96 -16.96 -7.89
CA ASN A 138 7.26 -17.42 -7.43
C ASN A 138 8.10 -17.91 -8.61
N THR A 139 8.33 -17.07 -9.63
CA THR A 139 8.96 -17.48 -10.89
C THR A 139 10.49 -17.63 -10.83
N ILE A 140 11.14 -17.35 -9.68
CA ILE A 140 12.61 -17.32 -9.60
C ILE A 140 13.25 -18.66 -9.21
N LYS A 141 12.49 -19.67 -8.75
CA LYS A 141 13.12 -20.91 -8.21
C LYS A 141 13.33 -22.05 -9.23
N ASN A 142 12.71 -22.02 -10.41
CA ASN A 142 12.95 -23.04 -11.42
C ASN A 142 14.01 -22.56 -12.42
N LYS A 143 15.28 -22.69 -12.02
CA LYS A 143 16.47 -22.42 -12.86
C LYS A 143 16.59 -23.31 -14.11
N ASN A 144 15.69 -24.27 -14.30
CA ASN A 144 15.77 -25.23 -15.39
C ASN A 144 14.72 -24.94 -16.45
N LYS A 145 15.21 -24.49 -17.60
CA LYS A 145 14.67 -24.75 -18.95
C LYS A 145 13.20 -24.39 -19.15
N LEU A 146 13.00 -23.19 -19.69
CA LEU A 146 12.24 -22.89 -20.91
C LEU A 146 12.09 -21.37 -20.96
N LYS A 147 12.08 -20.79 -22.16
CA LYS A 147 11.99 -19.34 -22.38
C LYS A 147 10.66 -18.83 -21.79
N ALA A 148 10.63 -18.53 -20.50
CA ALA A 148 9.49 -17.92 -19.87
C ALA A 148 9.20 -16.61 -20.64
N PRO A 149 7.93 -16.33 -20.98
CA PRO A 149 7.57 -15.07 -21.61
C PRO A 149 8.18 -13.95 -20.77
N LYS A 150 8.77 -12.94 -21.43
CA LYS A 150 9.51 -11.84 -20.79
C LYS A 150 8.58 -11.09 -19.83
N LEU A 151 8.42 -11.60 -18.62
CA LEU A 151 7.75 -10.92 -17.52
C LEU A 151 8.45 -9.58 -17.36
N ALA A 152 7.69 -8.50 -17.49
CA ALA A 152 8.22 -7.15 -17.41
C ALA A 152 8.92 -6.98 -16.06
N LYS A 153 10.26 -6.95 -16.08
CA LYS A 153 11.09 -6.83 -14.86
C LYS A 153 10.95 -5.48 -14.16
N SER A 154 10.25 -4.53 -14.78
CA SER A 154 10.05 -3.17 -14.31
C SER A 154 8.58 -2.93 -13.99
N PHE A 155 8.31 -2.27 -12.86
CA PHE A 155 7.03 -1.61 -12.56
C PHE A 155 6.83 -0.40 -13.49
N ASN A 156 6.88 -0.66 -14.80
CA ASN A 156 6.69 0.32 -15.85
C ASN A 156 5.19 0.67 -15.98
N ALA A 157 4.88 1.59 -16.88
CA ALA A 157 3.51 2.02 -17.11
C ALA A 157 2.57 0.84 -17.46
N ASN A 158 2.99 -0.08 -18.33
CA ASN A 158 2.17 -1.23 -18.72
C ASN A 158 1.82 -2.13 -17.52
N PHE A 159 2.80 -2.47 -16.69
CA PHE A 159 2.54 -3.25 -15.48
C PHE A 159 1.58 -2.53 -14.53
N CYS A 160 1.76 -1.22 -14.34
CA CYS A 160 0.89 -0.44 -13.47
C CYS A 160 -0.53 -0.36 -14.04
N MET A 161 -0.67 -0.17 -15.36
CA MET A 161 -1.95 -0.15 -16.06
C MET A 161 -2.70 -1.49 -15.89
N GLU A 162 -2.02 -2.61 -16.10
CA GLU A 162 -2.58 -3.95 -15.87
C GLU A 162 -3.01 -4.14 -14.40
N TYR A 163 -2.16 -3.70 -13.46
CA TYR A 163 -2.45 -3.80 -12.03
C TYR A 163 -3.69 -3.01 -11.64
N PHE A 164 -3.82 -1.77 -12.13
CA PHE A 164 -4.91 -0.86 -11.80
C PHE A 164 -6.11 -0.96 -12.75
N TYR A 165 -6.13 -1.90 -13.71
CA TYR A 165 -7.16 -1.98 -14.75
C TYR A 165 -8.59 -2.10 -14.18
N LYS A 166 -8.76 -2.88 -13.12
CA LYS A 166 -10.04 -3.14 -12.45
C LYS A 166 -10.38 -2.02 -11.45
N SER A 167 -11.61 -1.52 -11.46
CA SER A 167 -12.06 -0.44 -10.56
C SER A 167 -12.01 -0.86 -9.09
N GLU A 168 -12.31 -2.12 -8.79
CA GLU A 168 -12.25 -2.72 -7.45
C GLU A 168 -10.83 -2.66 -6.86
N VAL A 169 -9.81 -2.78 -7.73
CA VAL A 169 -8.42 -2.63 -7.31
C VAL A 169 -8.09 -1.18 -7.00
N ARG A 170 -8.66 -0.22 -7.76
CA ARG A 170 -8.47 1.21 -7.51
C ARG A 170 -9.18 1.65 -6.24
N GLU A 171 -10.39 1.15 -5.97
CA GLU A 171 -11.11 1.36 -4.72
C GLU A 171 -10.31 0.85 -3.52
N SER A 172 -9.86 -0.42 -3.56
CA SER A 172 -9.03 -1.00 -2.50
C SER A 172 -7.71 -0.23 -2.33
N PHE A 173 -7.08 0.17 -3.44
CA PHE A 173 -5.83 0.93 -3.40
C PHE A 173 -6.01 2.34 -2.80
N TYR A 174 -7.12 3.03 -3.07
CA TYR A 174 -7.43 4.33 -2.48
C TYR A 174 -7.44 4.23 -0.95
N TYR A 175 -8.21 3.31 -0.37
CA TYR A 175 -8.25 3.15 1.09
C TYR A 175 -6.93 2.67 1.67
N TYR A 176 -6.16 1.90 0.91
CA TYR A 176 -4.79 1.54 1.29
C TYR A 176 -3.88 2.77 1.39
N VAL A 177 -3.97 3.71 0.44
CA VAL A 177 -3.20 4.96 0.48
C VAL A 177 -3.67 5.83 1.64
N GLU A 178 -4.98 6.02 1.82
CA GLU A 178 -5.52 6.73 3.00
C GLU A 178 -4.99 6.12 4.30
N TYR A 179 -4.96 4.79 4.41
CA TYR A 179 -4.39 4.08 5.54
C TYR A 179 -2.89 4.37 5.73
N LEU A 180 -2.08 4.40 4.66
CA LEU A 180 -0.66 4.72 4.77
C LEU A 180 -0.41 6.13 5.31
N PHE A 181 -1.30 7.07 4.98
CA PHE A 181 -1.25 8.48 5.37
C PHE A 181 -2.13 8.82 6.59
N SER A 182 -2.68 7.82 7.30
CA SER A 182 -3.52 8.05 8.48
C SER A 182 -2.76 8.69 9.65
N ASP A 183 -1.44 8.47 9.70
CA ASP A 183 -0.50 9.16 10.58
C ASP A 183 0.27 10.16 9.73
N PHE A 184 -0.25 11.39 9.67
CA PHE A 184 0.22 12.43 8.75
C PHE A 184 1.41 13.21 9.31
N GLU A 185 2.25 12.58 10.13
CA GLU A 185 3.48 13.18 10.63
C GLU A 185 4.64 13.01 9.62
N PRO A 186 5.29 14.11 9.16
CA PRO A 186 6.35 14.04 8.17
C PRO A 186 7.51 13.12 8.57
N GLU A 187 7.83 13.01 9.86
CA GLU A 187 8.87 12.10 10.34
C GLU A 187 8.47 10.63 10.10
N ALA A 188 7.22 10.28 10.41
CA ALA A 188 6.68 8.95 10.18
C ALA A 188 6.63 8.62 8.68
N LEU A 189 6.19 9.57 7.86
CA LEU A 189 6.16 9.42 6.40
C LEU A 189 7.56 9.30 5.79
N CYS A 190 8.53 10.09 6.25
CA CYS A 190 9.93 9.97 5.81
C CYS A 190 10.47 8.56 6.06
N LYS A 191 10.28 8.03 7.27
CA LYS A 191 10.68 6.65 7.62
C LYS A 191 9.94 5.61 6.78
N LYS A 192 8.62 5.76 6.62
CA LYS A 192 7.76 4.83 5.88
C LYS A 192 8.17 4.76 4.40
N PHE A 193 8.31 5.90 3.74
CA PHE A 193 8.68 5.97 2.32
C PHE A 193 10.18 5.87 2.06
N ASN A 194 11.03 6.01 3.08
CA ASN A 194 12.49 6.14 2.97
C ASN A 194 12.90 7.35 2.09
N PHE A 195 12.13 8.44 2.22
CA PHE A 195 12.38 9.73 1.59
C PHE A 195 12.64 10.77 2.67
N ASN A 196 13.20 11.90 2.29
CA ASN A 196 13.36 13.06 3.16
C ASN A 196 12.74 14.27 2.46
N CYS A 197 11.88 15.00 3.17
CA CYS A 197 11.21 16.19 2.66
C CYS A 197 11.99 17.50 2.92
N CYS A 198 12.96 17.48 3.86
CA CYS A 198 13.80 18.63 4.22
C CYS A 198 15.12 18.19 4.89
N LYS A 199 16.17 19.01 4.78
CA LYS A 199 17.51 18.75 5.35
C LYS A 199 17.60 18.82 6.89
N GLY A 200 16.64 19.50 7.53
CA GLY A 200 16.63 19.68 8.98
C GLY A 200 15.95 18.54 9.71
N LYS A 201 16.26 18.38 11.01
CA LYS A 201 15.55 17.47 11.92
C LYS A 201 14.15 17.97 12.29
N LYS A 202 13.93 19.28 12.25
CA LYS A 202 12.64 19.91 12.55
C LYS A 202 11.87 20.12 11.25
N HIS A 203 10.73 19.45 11.13
CA HIS A 203 9.82 19.63 10.01
C HIS A 203 9.08 20.97 10.13
N LYS A 204 8.76 21.57 8.97
CA LYS A 204 8.00 22.82 8.84
C LYS A 204 6.70 22.55 8.10
N GLU A 205 5.78 23.50 8.09
CA GLU A 205 4.50 23.44 7.35
C GLU A 205 4.66 22.98 5.89
N MET A 206 5.64 23.53 5.17
CA MET A 206 5.99 23.10 3.80
C MET A 206 6.29 21.59 3.66
N CYS A 207 6.66 20.89 4.73
CA CYS A 207 6.86 19.44 4.70
C CYS A 207 5.53 18.70 4.62
N TYR A 208 4.50 19.19 5.33
CA TYR A 208 3.16 18.65 5.31
C TYR A 208 2.53 18.85 3.93
N GLU A 209 2.63 20.05 3.37
CA GLU A 209 2.14 20.34 2.01
C GLU A 209 2.78 19.43 0.94
N LYS A 210 4.10 19.20 1.03
CA LYS A 210 4.79 18.28 0.12
C LYS A 210 4.24 16.86 0.22
N TRP A 211 3.97 16.38 1.43
CA TRP A 211 3.40 15.06 1.64
C TRP A 211 1.94 14.97 1.18
N GLU A 212 1.17 16.05 1.32
CA GLU A 212 -0.20 16.11 0.81
C GLU A 212 -0.23 16.01 -0.71
N ARG A 213 0.67 16.74 -1.39
CA ARG A 213 0.84 16.61 -2.84
C ARG A 213 1.25 15.19 -3.27
N VAL A 214 2.08 14.50 -2.48
CA VAL A 214 2.42 13.09 -2.75
C VAL A 214 1.19 12.20 -2.58
N LYS A 215 0.39 12.40 -1.54
CA LYS A 215 -0.85 11.65 -1.31
C LYS A 215 -1.83 11.86 -2.48
N GLN A 216 -2.08 13.11 -2.86
CA GLN A 216 -2.92 13.47 -4.00
C GLN A 216 -2.41 12.84 -5.30
N TYR A 217 -1.11 12.95 -5.58
CA TYR A 217 -0.50 12.32 -6.74
C TYR A 217 -0.72 10.81 -6.76
N ILE A 218 -0.54 10.12 -5.64
CA ILE A 218 -0.71 8.66 -5.59
C ILE A 218 -2.18 8.28 -5.83
N ASN A 219 -3.13 9.00 -5.25
CA ASN A 219 -4.56 8.69 -5.37
C ASN A 219 -5.15 9.07 -6.73
N SER A 220 -4.68 10.16 -7.35
CA SER A 220 -5.27 10.74 -8.55
C SER A 220 -4.34 10.67 -9.76
N ASP A 221 -3.25 11.44 -9.71
CA ASP A 221 -2.45 11.74 -10.91
C ASP A 221 -1.72 10.49 -11.43
N MET A 222 -1.21 9.65 -10.53
CA MET A 222 -0.54 8.39 -10.86
C MET A 222 -1.46 7.43 -11.62
N ILE A 223 -2.75 7.42 -11.31
CA ILE A 223 -3.76 6.59 -11.98
C ILE A 223 -4.16 7.21 -13.32
N SER A 224 -4.36 8.53 -13.33
CA SER A 224 -4.69 9.30 -14.54
C SER A 224 -3.58 9.21 -15.60
N GLU A 225 -2.30 9.19 -15.20
CA GLU A 225 -1.15 8.94 -16.09
C GLU A 225 -1.24 7.62 -16.86
N LEU A 226 -1.94 6.63 -16.29
CA LEU A 226 -2.15 5.32 -16.91
C LEU A 226 -3.39 5.30 -17.82
N LYS A 227 -4.03 6.47 -18.03
CA LYS A 227 -5.30 6.62 -18.76
C LYS A 227 -6.45 5.84 -18.13
N LEU A 228 -6.47 5.81 -16.79
CA LEU A 228 -7.51 5.19 -15.99
C LEU A 228 -8.15 6.25 -15.09
N ASP A 229 -9.41 6.06 -14.76
CA ASP A 229 -10.11 6.95 -13.84
C ASP A 229 -9.78 6.61 -12.38
N PRO A 230 -9.28 7.57 -11.58
CA PRO A 230 -9.13 7.39 -10.14
C PRO A 230 -10.47 7.07 -9.47
N TRP A 231 -10.45 6.24 -8.43
CA TRP A 231 -11.64 5.95 -7.63
C TRP A 231 -11.71 6.90 -6.42
N PHE A 232 -12.91 7.40 -6.11
CA PHE A 232 -13.16 8.23 -4.94
C PHE A 232 -14.47 7.80 -4.24
N PRO A 233 -14.60 7.94 -2.90
CA PRO A 233 -15.79 7.49 -2.13
C PRO A 233 -17.15 8.07 -2.51
N ASN A 234 -17.20 9.00 -3.47
CA ASN A 234 -18.43 9.64 -3.96
C ASN A 234 -18.64 9.49 -5.47
N SER A 235 -17.77 8.79 -6.20
CA SER A 235 -17.93 8.60 -7.66
C SER A 235 -19.10 7.66 -8.02
N GLU A 236 -19.64 6.91 -7.06
CA GLU A 236 -20.67 5.90 -7.30
C GLU A 236 -22.11 6.44 -7.21
N LYS A 237 -22.33 7.70 -6.81
CA LYS A 237 -23.70 8.23 -6.69
C LYS A 237 -24.43 8.46 -8.02
N ASN A 238 -23.74 8.36 -9.16
CA ASN A 238 -24.31 8.61 -10.49
C ASN A 238 -24.14 7.44 -11.46
N THR A 239 -23.55 6.32 -11.03
CA THR A 239 -23.59 5.11 -11.86
C THR A 239 -24.94 4.47 -11.59
N GLU A 240 -25.94 4.84 -12.40
CA GLU A 240 -27.18 4.10 -12.51
C GLU A 240 -26.81 2.62 -12.53
N GLU A 241 -27.14 1.88 -11.47
CA GLU A 241 -27.06 0.43 -11.50
C GLU A 241 -27.70 0.02 -12.82
N PRO A 242 -27.05 -0.80 -13.67
CA PRO A 242 -27.78 -1.44 -14.74
C PRO A 242 -28.96 -2.09 -14.05
N ARG A 243 -30.15 -1.55 -14.34
CA ARG A 243 -31.43 -2.04 -13.85
C ARG A 243 -31.44 -3.49 -14.32
N PHE A 244 -30.99 -4.39 -13.45
CA PHE A 244 -31.22 -5.80 -13.63
C PHE A 244 -32.73 -5.87 -13.66
N GLU A 245 -33.27 -5.99 -14.87
CA GLU A 245 -34.65 -6.37 -15.09
C GLU A 245 -34.93 -7.45 -14.07
N GLU A 246 -35.94 -7.20 -13.23
CA GLU A 246 -36.35 -8.08 -12.16
C GLU A 246 -36.37 -9.51 -12.71
N ILE A 247 -35.31 -10.27 -12.45
CA ILE A 247 -35.41 -11.72 -12.46
C ILE A 247 -36.32 -11.95 -11.26
N GLU A 248 -37.61 -12.09 -11.54
CA GLU A 248 -38.63 -12.54 -10.60
C GLU A 248 -37.96 -13.52 -9.66
N LYS A 249 -37.78 -13.10 -8.41
CA LYS A 249 -37.37 -13.98 -7.32
C LYS A 249 -38.46 -15.03 -7.18
N LYS A 250 -38.39 -16.09 -7.99
CA LYS A 250 -38.83 -17.39 -7.53
C LYS A 250 -37.90 -17.72 -6.38
N SER A 251 -38.37 -17.39 -5.17
CA SER A 251 -37.85 -17.95 -3.94
C SER A 251 -37.57 -19.43 -4.23
N PRO A 252 -36.34 -19.92 -4.07
CA PRO A 252 -36.11 -21.34 -4.14
C PRO A 252 -36.88 -21.92 -2.96
N GLU A 253 -38.08 -22.40 -3.23
CA GLU A 253 -38.82 -23.22 -2.31
C GLU A 253 -37.99 -24.50 -2.18
N LEU A 254 -37.08 -24.47 -1.21
CA LEU A 254 -36.18 -25.56 -0.85
C LEU A 254 -37.07 -26.70 -0.34
N TYR A 255 -37.63 -27.45 -1.27
CA TYR A 255 -38.31 -28.70 -0.98
C TYR A 255 -37.26 -29.66 -0.42
N LEU A 256 -37.24 -29.77 0.91
CA LEU A 256 -36.56 -30.86 1.60
C LEU A 256 -37.28 -32.15 1.23
N ASP A 257 -36.78 -32.81 0.18
CA ASP A 257 -37.25 -34.13 -0.18
C ASP A 257 -36.86 -35.12 0.92
N PHE A 258 -37.87 -35.63 1.64
CA PHE A 258 -37.71 -36.61 2.71
C PHE A 258 -37.22 -37.99 2.19
N SER A 259 -37.09 -38.18 0.88
CA SER A 259 -36.43 -39.34 0.29
C SER A 259 -34.89 -39.29 0.41
N GLN A 260 -34.32 -38.11 0.69
CA GLN A 260 -32.87 -37.92 0.75
C GLN A 260 -32.24 -38.64 1.96
N PRO A 261 -31.09 -39.33 1.79
CA PRO A 261 -30.35 -39.95 2.88
C PRO A 261 -29.99 -38.97 4.01
N SER A 262 -29.98 -39.48 5.26
CA SER A 262 -29.80 -38.66 6.47
C SER A 262 -28.50 -37.83 6.50
N TRP A 263 -27.46 -38.25 5.78
CA TRP A 263 -26.19 -37.52 5.71
C TRP A 263 -26.29 -36.23 4.88
N ILE A 264 -27.12 -36.19 3.83
CA ILE A 264 -27.34 -34.99 3.03
C ILE A 264 -28.07 -33.92 3.86
N ARG A 265 -29.05 -34.33 4.67
CA ARG A 265 -29.76 -33.41 5.57
C ARG A 265 -28.83 -32.76 6.60
N LYS A 266 -27.85 -33.51 7.12
CA LYS A 266 -26.85 -32.98 8.06
C LYS A 266 -25.96 -31.90 7.44
N ILE A 267 -25.64 -32.01 6.14
CA ILE A 267 -24.86 -31.00 5.43
C ILE A 267 -25.65 -29.69 5.29
N TYR A 268 -26.94 -29.77 4.94
CA TYR A 268 -27.78 -28.57 4.81
C TYR A 268 -28.00 -27.86 6.15
N VAL A 269 -28.21 -28.60 7.24
CA VAL A 269 -28.36 -28.01 8.58
C VAL A 269 -27.08 -27.31 9.04
N GLN A 270 -25.90 -27.90 8.78
CA GLN A 270 -24.62 -27.27 9.12
C GLN A 270 -24.34 -25.99 8.33
N GLN A 271 -24.83 -25.88 7.09
CA GLN A 271 -24.65 -24.66 6.29
C GLN A 271 -25.51 -23.48 6.79
N ILE A 272 -26.65 -23.75 7.43
CA ILE A 272 -27.52 -22.72 8.00
C ILE A 272 -26.92 -22.13 9.28
N GLU A 273 -26.19 -22.91 10.07
CA GLU A 273 -25.54 -22.47 11.31
C GLU A 273 -24.31 -21.56 11.10
N PHE A 274 -23.79 -21.47 9.86
CA PHE A 274 -22.71 -20.54 9.50
C PHE A 274 -23.20 -19.15 9.08
N VAL A 275 -24.52 -18.93 9.01
CA VAL A 275 -25.10 -17.61 8.79
C VAL A 275 -25.14 -16.87 10.12
N ASN A 276 -24.57 -15.66 10.11
CA ASN A 276 -24.31 -14.80 11.26
C ASN A 276 -25.50 -14.76 12.25
N PRO A 277 -25.32 -15.11 13.54
CA PRO A 277 -26.42 -15.19 14.52
C PRO A 277 -27.17 -13.85 14.72
N ASN A 278 -26.59 -12.73 14.29
CA ASN A 278 -27.23 -11.41 14.33
C ASN A 278 -28.31 -11.20 13.24
N GLU A 279 -28.38 -12.02 12.18
CA GLU A 279 -29.45 -11.93 11.18
C GLU A 279 -30.68 -12.80 11.52
N ILE A 280 -30.53 -13.79 12.41
CA ILE A 280 -31.62 -14.70 12.81
C ILE A 280 -32.66 -14.00 13.69
N PHE A 281 -32.29 -12.90 14.37
CA PHE A 281 -33.20 -12.19 15.27
C PHE A 281 -34.32 -11.43 14.53
N SER A 282 -34.15 -11.15 13.24
CA SER A 282 -35.17 -10.44 12.44
C SER A 282 -36.26 -11.35 11.87
N MET A 283 -36.05 -12.68 11.84
CA MET A 283 -37.05 -13.61 11.26
C MET A 283 -38.03 -14.22 12.28
N ASN A 284 -37.77 -14.10 13.59
CA ASN A 284 -38.60 -14.71 14.62
C ASN A 284 -39.68 -13.78 15.25
N ILE A 285 -39.81 -12.53 14.80
CA ILE A 285 -40.82 -11.60 15.36
C ILE A 285 -42.20 -11.72 14.68
N ILE A 286 -42.35 -12.44 13.56
CA ILE A 286 -43.65 -12.51 12.83
C ILE A 286 -44.58 -13.65 13.30
N LYS A 287 -44.19 -14.51 14.25
CA LYS A 287 -45.02 -15.67 14.63
C LYS A 287 -45.89 -15.56 15.89
N ASN A 288 -45.84 -14.47 16.65
CA ASN A 288 -46.63 -14.35 17.90
C ASN A 288 -47.50 -13.09 17.96
N MET A 289 -48.24 -12.81 16.89
CA MET A 289 -49.45 -11.98 16.96
C MET A 289 -50.56 -12.61 16.13
N LYS A 290 -51.37 -13.46 16.76
CA LYS A 290 -52.80 -13.59 16.49
C LYS A 290 -53.49 -14.18 17.72
N ILE A 291 -54.61 -13.52 18.03
CA ILE A 291 -55.56 -13.65 19.14
C ILE A 291 -56.17 -15.05 19.18
#